data_AF-A0A816AXQ3-F1
#
_entry.id   AF-A0A816AXQ3-F1
#
_cell.length_a   1.000
_cell.length_b   1.000
_cell.length_c   1.000
_cell.angle_alpha   90.00
_cell.angle_beta   90.00
_cell.angle_gamma   90.00
#
_symmetry.space_group_name_H-M   'P 1'
#
loop_
_entity.id
_entity.type
_entity.pdbx_description
1 polymer ?
#
loop_
_entity_poly.entity_id
_entity_poly.type
_entity_poly.pdbx_seq_one_letter_code
_entity_poly.pdbx_strand_id
1 'polypeptide(L)'
;MSYVPLRLKYKVGTRESQLALVQTESVISQLRTFFPKVEYEIIKIKTTGDKNLLTPLANIGDKGLFTKELENELDKQTIDFVVHSLKDVPSTSLPPNMIIGAILERADPRDAVVIAPWRSEKSLSELSAGSVIGTSSTRRIAQLKLNYPQFSYKNIRGNMNTRWEKLSNQELGYDAMIVAVAGFQRLNWTNRISEIIEPERILYAIGQGALGIECRHNDHDTIRMLSVLNHEPTVVRCVAERAFLKRIEGGCSIPNAVRTEYHGKNLTVNGILLNLDGSRSVKGHIENPDLTIPVTTPIPSFLVSSTDEDVLSSTEDETQPVRKTLKRKRVDSDADSSLSSSISMKTPPLLRHFAHVCGVNINETILENAELCGTDLAVKLIQMGADSILEEIHRKVTIIPTQ
;
A
#
# COMPACT_ATOMS: atom_id res chain seq x y z
N MET A 1 6.80 1.62 27.95
CA MET A 1 7.85 2.67 27.93
C MET A 1 7.45 3.66 26.84
N SER A 2 7.13 4.92 27.18
CA SER A 2 6.76 5.93 26.17
C SER A 2 8.00 6.24 25.34
N TYR A 3 7.99 5.85 24.07
CA TYR A 3 9.07 6.18 23.14
C TYR A 3 9.21 7.71 23.02
N VAL A 4 10.45 8.19 22.95
CA VAL A 4 10.78 9.61 22.75
C VAL A 4 11.60 9.71 21.46
N PRO A 5 11.16 10.50 20.46
CA PRO A 5 11.92 10.70 19.23
C PRO A 5 13.28 11.33 19.51
N LEU A 6 14.31 10.89 18.77
CA LEU A 6 15.67 11.43 18.91
C LEU A 6 15.83 12.81 18.23
N ARG A 7 15.03 13.08 17.20
CA ARG A 7 15.00 14.37 16.50
C ARG A 7 13.85 15.24 17.00
N LEU A 8 14.12 16.55 17.11
CA LEU A 8 13.12 17.56 17.41
C LEU A 8 12.51 18.20 16.17
N LYS A 9 12.98 17.86 14.97
CA LYS A 9 12.47 18.39 13.71
C LYS A 9 12.45 17.30 12.64
N TYR A 10 11.32 17.17 11.95
CA TYR A 10 11.14 16.30 10.80
C TYR A 10 10.63 17.08 9.59
N LYS A 11 11.17 16.78 8.41
CA LYS A 11 10.71 17.29 7.12
C LYS A 11 9.77 16.28 6.47
N VAL A 12 8.56 16.71 6.19
CA VAL A 12 7.47 15.84 5.71
C VAL A 12 7.20 16.14 4.24
N GLY A 13 7.51 15.18 3.37
CA GLY A 13 7.21 15.28 1.95
C GLY A 13 5.72 15.11 1.66
N THR A 14 5.19 15.90 0.72
CA THR A 14 3.83 15.76 0.21
C THR A 14 3.70 16.30 -1.20
N ARG A 15 2.72 15.79 -1.94
CA ARG A 15 2.28 16.40 -3.20
C ARG A 15 1.62 17.75 -2.96
N GLU A 16 1.63 18.60 -3.98
CA GLU A 16 1.04 19.96 -3.96
C GLU A 16 -0.49 19.98 -3.95
N SER A 17 -1.14 18.86 -4.30
CA SER A 17 -2.60 18.81 -4.38
C SER A 17 -3.25 19.07 -3.01
N GLN A 18 -4.38 19.79 -3.00
CA GLN A 18 -5.13 20.10 -1.77
C GLN A 18 -5.41 18.85 -0.91
N LEU A 19 -5.84 17.74 -1.52
CA LEU A 19 -6.11 16.51 -0.78
C LEU A 19 -4.84 15.96 -0.12
N ALA A 20 -3.69 15.98 -0.80
CA ALA A 20 -2.42 15.51 -0.22
C ALA A 20 -1.95 16.40 0.94
N LEU A 21 -2.13 17.72 0.85
CA LEU A 21 -1.84 18.65 1.94
C LEU A 21 -2.73 18.37 3.16
N VAL A 22 -4.05 18.24 2.97
CA VAL A 22 -4.98 17.92 4.07
C VAL A 22 -4.65 16.58 4.72
N GLN A 23 -4.26 15.58 3.93
CA GLN A 23 -3.82 14.28 4.45
C GLN A 23 -2.55 14.41 5.30
N THR A 24 -1.57 15.16 4.82
CA THR A 24 -0.30 15.40 5.51
C THR A 24 -0.50 16.17 6.81
N GLU A 25 -1.32 17.23 6.79
CA GLU A 25 -1.69 18.00 7.96
C GLU A 25 -2.43 17.15 9.00
N SER A 26 -3.33 16.26 8.57
CA SER A 26 -4.03 15.32 9.45
C SER A 26 -3.06 14.36 10.16
N VAL A 27 -2.08 13.82 9.44
CA VAL A 27 -1.01 12.98 10.02
C VAL A 27 -0.17 13.76 11.03
N ILE A 28 0.30 14.96 10.67
CA ILE A 28 1.09 15.82 11.56
C ILE A 28 0.29 16.18 12.81
N SER A 29 -1.01 16.48 12.66
CA SER A 29 -1.89 16.78 13.80
C SER A 29 -1.96 15.62 14.78
N GLN A 30 -2.03 14.37 14.29
CA GLN A 30 -2.00 13.19 15.15
C GLN A 30 -0.62 12.99 15.78
N LEU A 31 0.48 13.14 15.03
CA LEU A 31 1.83 13.03 15.61
C LEU A 31 2.08 14.05 16.73
N ARG A 32 1.53 15.26 16.60
CA ARG A 32 1.64 16.31 17.63
C ARG A 32 0.94 15.95 18.94
N THR A 33 -0.07 15.08 18.95
CA THR A 33 -0.70 14.65 20.20
C THR A 33 0.22 13.74 21.01
N PHE A 34 1.03 12.92 20.32
CA PHE A 34 2.02 12.04 20.95
C PHE A 34 3.35 12.75 21.22
N PHE A 35 3.76 13.66 20.34
CA PHE A 35 5.08 14.32 20.36
C PHE A 35 4.95 15.85 20.20
N PRO A 36 4.43 16.56 21.23
CA PRO A 36 4.12 17.99 21.13
C PRO A 36 5.35 18.91 21.00
N LYS A 37 6.54 18.41 21.36
CA LYS A 37 7.81 19.16 21.27
C LYS A 37 8.51 19.00 19.92
N VAL A 38 7.99 18.15 19.04
CA VAL A 38 8.58 17.88 17.73
C VAL A 38 8.00 18.85 16.70
N GLU A 39 8.87 19.50 15.95
CA GLU A 39 8.53 20.35 14.83
C GLU A 39 8.39 19.51 13.54
N TYR A 40 7.38 19.84 12.74
CA TYR A 40 7.13 19.20 11.45
C TYR A 40 7.09 20.27 10.36
N GLU A 41 8.01 20.18 9.41
CA GLU A 41 8.14 21.10 8.27
C GLU A 41 7.59 20.42 7.00
N ILE A 42 6.54 20.96 6.40
CA ILE A 42 5.95 20.38 5.18
C ILE A 42 6.74 20.83 3.95
N ILE A 43 7.28 19.88 3.20
CA ILE A 43 8.00 20.08 1.94
C ILE A 43 7.12 19.63 0.77
N LYS A 44 6.69 20.58 -0.06
CA LYS A 44 5.83 20.32 -1.21
C LYS A 44 6.68 19.90 -2.42
N ILE A 45 6.32 18.78 -3.04
CA ILE A 45 7.06 18.18 -4.15
C ILE A 45 6.09 17.92 -5.31
N LYS A 46 6.50 18.34 -6.52
CA LYS A 46 5.69 18.20 -7.74
C LYS A 46 6.04 16.91 -8.48
N THR A 47 5.06 16.02 -8.67
CA THR A 47 5.28 14.71 -9.29
C THR A 47 5.02 14.71 -10.79
N THR A 48 5.54 13.71 -11.51
CA THR A 48 5.23 13.52 -12.94
C THR A 48 3.73 13.33 -13.19
N GLY A 49 3.03 12.63 -12.30
CA GLY A 49 1.58 12.46 -12.37
C GLY A 49 0.78 13.75 -12.22
N ASP A 50 1.35 14.78 -11.58
CA ASP A 50 0.75 16.11 -11.50
C ASP A 50 0.98 16.92 -12.79
N LYS A 51 2.03 16.60 -13.56
CA LYS A 51 2.37 17.27 -14.83
C LYS A 51 1.64 16.66 -16.03
N ASN A 52 1.52 15.33 -16.10
CA ASN A 52 0.90 14.63 -17.24
C ASN A 52 -0.59 14.32 -17.01
N LEU A 53 -1.45 15.25 -17.42
CA LEU A 53 -2.91 15.12 -17.33
C LEU A 53 -3.58 14.58 -18.61
N LEU A 54 -2.84 14.53 -19.72
CA LEU A 54 -3.38 14.21 -21.06
C LEU A 54 -3.33 12.72 -21.38
N THR A 55 -2.35 12.00 -20.85
CA THR A 55 -2.16 10.58 -21.16
C THR A 55 -3.06 9.71 -20.26
N PRO A 56 -3.81 8.72 -20.79
CA PRO A 56 -4.56 7.75 -19.99
C PRO A 56 -3.65 6.98 -19.02
N LEU A 57 -4.14 6.66 -17.81
CA LEU A 57 -3.34 5.93 -16.80
C LEU A 57 -2.81 4.61 -17.30
N ALA A 58 -3.62 3.84 -18.04
CA ALA A 58 -3.22 2.56 -18.60
C ALA A 58 -2.07 2.66 -19.61
N ASN A 59 -1.80 3.87 -20.14
CA ASN A 59 -0.77 4.13 -21.15
C ASN A 59 0.45 4.83 -20.55
N ILE A 60 0.38 5.28 -19.29
CA ILE A 60 1.53 5.83 -18.56
C ILE A 60 2.12 4.67 -17.76
N GLY A 61 3.32 4.20 -18.13
CA GLY A 61 3.99 3.09 -17.45
C GLY A 61 3.91 3.18 -15.93
N ASP A 62 3.52 2.08 -15.30
CA ASP A 62 3.01 1.96 -13.92
C ASP A 62 4.02 2.30 -12.79
N LYS A 63 5.28 2.60 -13.12
CA LYS A 63 6.35 2.72 -12.13
C LYS A 63 6.35 4.10 -11.47
N GLY A 64 5.61 4.21 -10.35
CA GLY A 64 5.79 5.28 -9.36
C GLY A 64 5.37 6.67 -9.83
N LEU A 65 4.34 6.79 -10.68
CA LEU A 65 3.89 8.05 -11.29
C LEU A 65 3.67 9.20 -10.27
N PHE A 66 3.26 8.84 -9.04
CA PHE A 66 3.00 9.77 -7.95
C PHE A 66 3.96 9.64 -6.76
N THR A 67 4.92 8.72 -6.80
CA THR A 67 5.82 8.42 -5.67
C THR A 67 7.29 8.67 -6.00
N LYS A 68 7.71 8.52 -7.26
CA LYS A 68 9.12 8.57 -7.66
C LYS A 68 9.85 9.84 -7.23
N GLU A 69 9.26 11.02 -7.42
CA GLU A 69 9.92 12.26 -6.99
C GLU A 69 10.01 12.39 -5.46
N LEU A 70 9.05 11.81 -4.72
CA LEU A 70 9.06 11.81 -3.26
C LEU A 70 10.12 10.82 -2.73
N GLU A 71 10.18 9.62 -3.33
CA GLU A 71 11.19 8.59 -3.06
C GLU A 71 12.61 9.13 -3.29
N ASN A 72 12.84 9.89 -4.36
CA ASN A 72 14.15 10.53 -4.61
C ASN A 72 14.55 11.51 -3.49
N GLU A 73 13.60 12.25 -2.92
CA GLU A 73 13.88 13.18 -1.83
C GLU A 73 14.08 12.46 -0.50
N LEU A 74 13.40 11.32 -0.27
CA LEU A 74 13.68 10.43 0.86
C LEU A 74 15.11 9.86 0.77
N ASP A 75 15.53 9.44 -0.43
CA ASP A 75 16.85 8.85 -0.70
C ASP A 75 17.98 9.87 -0.48
N LYS A 76 17.79 11.11 -0.98
CA LYS A 76 18.70 12.24 -0.74
C LYS A 76 18.67 12.78 0.69
N GLN A 77 17.80 12.24 1.55
CA GLN A 77 17.60 12.70 2.93
C GLN A 77 17.21 14.19 3.03
N THR A 78 16.58 14.74 1.99
CA THR A 78 16.05 16.12 2.01
C THR A 78 14.70 16.18 2.72
N ILE A 79 14.01 15.06 2.84
CA ILE A 79 12.83 14.82 3.67
C ILE A 79 13.00 13.56 4.52
N ASP A 80 12.24 13.43 5.60
CA ASP A 80 12.31 12.31 6.55
C ASP A 80 11.26 11.23 6.30
N PHE A 81 10.03 11.64 5.99
CA PHE A 81 8.93 10.74 5.65
C PHE A 81 7.93 11.41 4.71
N VAL A 82 7.08 10.61 4.05
CA VAL A 82 6.08 11.07 3.08
C VAL A 82 4.72 10.47 3.42
N VAL A 83 3.66 11.27 3.29
CA VAL A 83 2.28 10.80 3.49
C VAL A 83 1.62 10.51 2.14
N HIS A 84 1.09 9.30 2.00
CA HIS A 84 0.41 8.84 0.80
C HIS A 84 -1.02 8.38 1.08
N SER A 85 -1.90 8.52 0.08
CA SER A 85 -3.02 7.58 -0.03
C SER A 85 -2.45 6.21 -0.36
N LEU A 86 -2.70 5.20 0.48
CA LEU A 86 -1.98 3.92 0.37
C LEU A 86 -2.18 3.22 -0.98
N LYS A 87 -3.35 3.40 -1.60
CA LYS A 87 -3.64 2.88 -2.95
C LYS A 87 -2.73 3.42 -4.06
N ASP A 88 -2.08 4.55 -3.83
CA ASP A 88 -1.16 5.18 -4.80
C ASP A 88 0.30 4.73 -4.56
N VAL A 89 0.55 3.94 -3.50
CA VAL A 89 1.88 3.38 -3.19
C VAL A 89 2.02 2.00 -3.84
N PRO A 90 2.95 1.83 -4.79
CA PRO A 90 3.14 0.53 -5.44
C PRO A 90 3.40 -0.60 -4.44
N SER A 91 2.81 -1.78 -4.68
CA SER A 91 3.07 -2.98 -3.87
C SER A 91 4.21 -3.83 -4.43
N THR A 92 4.53 -3.68 -5.71
CA THR A 92 5.54 -4.46 -6.44
C THR A 92 6.84 -3.71 -6.68
N SER A 93 6.84 -2.37 -6.56
CA SER A 93 7.98 -1.54 -6.97
C SER A 93 8.37 -0.48 -5.94
N LEU A 94 8.09 -0.70 -4.66
CA LEU A 94 8.64 0.16 -3.60
C LEU A 94 10.18 0.00 -3.60
N PRO A 95 10.97 1.09 -3.60
CA PRO A 95 12.43 0.96 -3.60
C PRO A 95 12.94 0.15 -2.40
N PRO A 96 14.00 -0.69 -2.56
CA PRO A 96 14.48 -1.56 -1.48
C PRO A 96 14.90 -0.83 -0.21
N ASN A 97 15.30 0.44 -0.32
CA ASN A 97 15.70 1.27 0.80
C ASN A 97 14.53 2.01 1.48
N MET A 98 13.30 1.85 1.01
CA MET A 98 12.09 2.47 1.54
C MET A 98 11.16 1.45 2.20
N ILE A 99 10.34 1.92 3.12
CA ILE A 99 9.35 1.12 3.85
C ILE A 99 8.12 1.97 4.19
N ILE A 100 6.94 1.33 4.25
CA ILE A 100 5.76 1.93 4.86
C ILE A 100 5.89 1.81 6.38
N GLY A 101 6.34 2.89 7.02
CA GLY A 101 6.60 2.95 8.46
C GLY A 101 5.34 2.91 9.33
N ALA A 102 4.20 3.39 8.80
CA ALA A 102 2.92 3.29 9.48
C ALA A 102 1.72 3.29 8.53
N ILE A 103 0.61 2.66 8.95
CA ILE A 103 -0.70 2.78 8.30
C ILE A 103 -1.75 3.18 9.33
N LEU A 104 -2.41 4.31 9.05
CA LEU A 104 -3.40 4.91 9.95
C LEU A 104 -4.75 4.20 9.91
N GLU A 105 -5.65 4.60 10.82
CA GLU A 105 -7.05 4.21 10.78
C GLU A 105 -7.67 4.49 9.40
N ARG A 106 -8.43 3.51 8.90
CA ARG A 106 -8.96 3.52 7.53
C ARG A 106 -10.24 4.34 7.48
N ALA A 107 -10.25 5.37 6.62
CA ALA A 107 -11.51 6.01 6.23
C ALA A 107 -12.33 5.07 5.33
N ASP A 108 -13.58 5.45 5.01
CA ASP A 108 -14.48 4.62 4.20
C ASP A 108 -13.81 4.21 2.86
N PRO A 109 -13.56 2.91 2.63
CA PRO A 109 -12.85 2.43 1.45
C PRO A 109 -13.74 2.39 0.21
N ARG A 110 -15.05 2.59 0.32
CA ARG A 110 -16.00 2.44 -0.80
C ARG A 110 -15.83 3.51 -1.87
N ASP A 111 -16.36 3.19 -3.05
CA ASP A 111 -16.53 4.15 -4.13
C ASP A 111 -17.88 4.87 -3.98
N ALA A 112 -17.96 6.09 -4.49
CA ALA A 112 -19.16 6.91 -4.48
C ALA A 112 -19.48 7.47 -5.86
N VAL A 113 -20.77 7.67 -6.09
CA VAL A 113 -21.34 8.36 -7.24
C VAL A 113 -21.51 9.82 -6.89
N VAL A 114 -21.07 10.68 -7.80
CA VAL A 114 -21.34 12.12 -7.75
C VAL A 114 -22.04 12.47 -9.04
N ILE A 115 -23.35 12.72 -8.97
CA ILE A 115 -24.15 13.16 -10.10
C ILE A 115 -23.85 14.62 -10.40
N ALA A 116 -23.85 14.98 -11.68
CA ALA A 116 -23.57 16.34 -12.11
C ALA A 116 -24.58 17.33 -11.52
N PRO A 117 -24.15 18.52 -11.09
CA PRO A 117 -25.01 19.45 -10.36
C PRO A 117 -26.20 20.01 -11.17
N TRP A 118 -26.14 19.90 -12.50
CA TRP A 118 -27.23 20.29 -13.41
C TRP A 118 -28.29 19.19 -13.60
N ARG A 119 -28.07 17.99 -13.02
CA ARG A 119 -29.00 16.85 -13.04
C ARG A 119 -29.81 16.77 -11.74
N SER A 120 -31.01 16.19 -11.82
CA SER A 120 -31.92 16.04 -10.67
C SER A 120 -31.79 14.69 -9.97
N GLU A 121 -31.30 13.68 -10.67
CA GLU A 121 -31.11 12.31 -10.19
C GLU A 121 -30.16 12.24 -8.98
N LYS A 122 -30.31 11.19 -8.17
CA LYS A 122 -29.57 10.97 -6.92
C LYS A 122 -28.82 9.65 -6.84
N SER A 123 -28.98 8.75 -7.81
CA SER A 123 -28.30 7.45 -7.83
C SER A 123 -27.92 7.02 -9.25
N LEU A 124 -27.00 6.07 -9.37
CA LEU A 124 -26.70 5.44 -10.67
C LEU A 124 -27.95 4.82 -11.29
N SER A 125 -28.82 4.20 -10.49
CA SER A 125 -30.04 3.55 -10.98
C SER A 125 -31.08 4.49 -11.59
N GLU A 126 -31.04 5.77 -11.25
CA GLU A 126 -31.95 6.78 -11.78
C GLU A 126 -31.48 7.36 -13.13
N LEU A 127 -30.21 7.19 -13.48
CA LEU A 127 -29.66 7.71 -14.72
C LEU A 127 -30.19 6.93 -15.94
N SER A 128 -30.52 7.66 -17.00
CA SER A 128 -30.96 7.09 -18.27
C SER A 128 -29.86 6.27 -18.95
N ALA A 129 -30.25 5.23 -19.69
CA ALA A 129 -29.34 4.50 -20.58
C ALA A 129 -28.60 5.47 -21.52
N GLY A 130 -27.32 5.19 -21.76
CA GLY A 130 -26.42 6.06 -22.53
C GLY A 130 -25.72 7.16 -21.72
N SER A 131 -26.13 7.41 -20.46
CA SER A 131 -25.47 8.41 -19.60
C SER A 131 -23.96 8.18 -19.48
N VAL A 132 -23.19 9.27 -19.45
CA VAL A 132 -21.73 9.32 -19.48
C VAL A 132 -21.16 9.43 -18.07
N ILE A 133 -20.51 8.36 -17.62
CA ILE A 133 -19.88 8.25 -16.30
C ILE A 133 -18.38 8.52 -16.40
N GLY A 134 -17.95 9.55 -15.67
CA GLY A 134 -16.55 9.99 -15.58
C GLY A 134 -15.72 9.12 -14.63
N THR A 135 -14.73 8.40 -15.17
CA THR A 135 -13.68 7.73 -14.38
C THR A 135 -12.49 7.40 -15.27
N SER A 136 -11.27 7.48 -14.73
CA SER A 136 -10.03 7.04 -15.43
C SER A 136 -9.43 5.77 -14.81
N SER A 137 -10.11 5.14 -13.86
CA SER A 137 -9.65 3.91 -13.21
C SER A 137 -10.10 2.70 -14.02
N THR A 138 -9.16 1.91 -14.52
CA THR A 138 -9.45 0.66 -15.26
C THR A 138 -10.25 -0.31 -14.39
N ARG A 139 -9.90 -0.43 -13.10
CA ARG A 139 -10.69 -1.15 -12.08
C ARG A 139 -12.16 -0.74 -12.07
N ARG A 140 -12.43 0.57 -11.94
CA ARG A 140 -13.82 1.07 -11.89
C ARG A 140 -14.53 0.81 -13.21
N ILE A 141 -13.89 1.13 -14.33
CA ILE A 141 -14.49 0.96 -15.66
C ILE A 141 -14.87 -0.50 -15.89
N ALA A 142 -13.98 -1.46 -15.62
CA ALA A 142 -14.26 -2.88 -15.84
C ALA A 142 -15.43 -3.38 -14.96
N GLN A 143 -15.45 -3.04 -13.66
CA GLN A 143 -16.55 -3.43 -12.79
C GLN A 143 -17.86 -2.70 -13.13
N LEU A 144 -17.80 -1.45 -13.55
CA LEU A 144 -18.98 -0.69 -13.97
C LEU A 144 -19.56 -1.24 -15.28
N LYS A 145 -18.74 -1.61 -16.27
CA LYS A 145 -19.20 -2.26 -17.49
C LYS A 145 -19.84 -3.62 -17.23
N LEU A 146 -19.30 -4.38 -16.27
CA LEU A 146 -19.86 -5.66 -15.86
C LEU A 146 -21.24 -5.49 -15.19
N ASN A 147 -21.41 -4.50 -14.30
CA ASN A 147 -22.64 -4.34 -13.50
C ASN A 147 -23.67 -3.36 -14.08
N TYR A 148 -23.23 -2.42 -14.92
CA TYR A 148 -24.02 -1.34 -15.51
C TYR A 148 -23.66 -1.16 -17.00
N PRO A 149 -23.95 -2.15 -17.86
CA PRO A 149 -23.58 -2.12 -19.28
C PRO A 149 -24.31 -1.04 -20.09
N GLN A 150 -25.39 -0.47 -19.54
CA GLN A 150 -26.20 0.56 -20.21
C GLN A 150 -25.55 1.95 -20.26
N PHE A 151 -24.45 2.18 -19.53
CA PHE A 151 -23.79 3.49 -19.48
C PHE A 151 -22.57 3.59 -20.39
N SER A 152 -22.23 4.82 -20.76
CA SER A 152 -20.99 5.17 -21.45
C SER A 152 -19.95 5.60 -20.43
N TYR A 153 -18.67 5.28 -20.66
CA TYR A 153 -17.58 5.62 -19.72
C TYR A 153 -16.54 6.52 -20.39
N LYS A 154 -16.26 7.67 -19.77
CA LYS A 154 -15.33 8.68 -20.29
C LYS A 154 -14.25 9.00 -19.27
N ASN A 155 -13.01 9.13 -19.74
CA ASN A 155 -11.87 9.46 -18.88
C ASN A 155 -12.01 10.86 -18.27
N ILE A 156 -11.98 10.94 -16.94
CA ILE A 156 -11.89 12.19 -16.19
C ILE A 156 -10.58 12.24 -15.38
N ARG A 157 -9.70 13.18 -15.74
CA ARG A 157 -8.34 13.35 -15.17
C ARG A 157 -8.20 14.71 -14.48
N GLY A 158 -7.21 14.80 -13.59
CA GLY A 158 -6.96 15.96 -12.72
C GLY A 158 -7.11 15.63 -11.24
N ASN A 159 -6.76 16.58 -10.39
CA ASN A 159 -7.05 16.54 -8.95
C ASN A 159 -8.56 16.69 -8.70
N MET A 160 -9.00 16.66 -7.44
CA MET A 160 -10.43 16.68 -7.14
C MET A 160 -11.15 17.96 -7.57
N ASN A 161 -10.50 19.12 -7.49
CA ASN A 161 -11.07 20.40 -7.95
C ASN A 161 -11.29 20.37 -9.46
N THR A 162 -10.27 20.00 -10.24
CA THR A 162 -10.38 19.91 -11.71
C THR A 162 -11.45 18.91 -12.15
N ARG A 163 -11.59 17.78 -11.44
CA ARG A 163 -12.65 16.80 -11.75
C ARG A 163 -14.04 17.35 -11.43
N TRP A 164 -14.19 18.07 -10.33
CA TRP A 164 -15.45 18.71 -9.97
C TRP A 164 -15.86 19.79 -10.99
N GLU A 165 -14.93 20.64 -11.42
CA GLU A 165 -15.16 21.63 -12.47
C GLU A 165 -15.61 20.95 -13.78
N LYS A 166 -14.93 19.86 -14.17
CA LYS A 166 -15.29 19.10 -15.37
C LYS A 166 -16.69 18.49 -15.30
N LEU A 167 -17.07 17.94 -14.14
CA LEU A 167 -18.41 17.40 -13.93
C LEU A 167 -19.48 18.51 -13.96
N SER A 168 -19.15 19.68 -13.41
CA SER A 168 -20.07 20.82 -13.31
C SER A 168 -20.31 21.52 -14.65
N ASN A 169 -19.39 21.37 -15.60
CA ASN A 169 -19.54 21.92 -16.94
C ASN A 169 -20.36 20.98 -17.84
N GLN A 170 -21.61 21.35 -18.10
CA GLN A 170 -22.55 20.60 -18.95
C GLN A 170 -22.01 20.36 -20.38
N GLU A 171 -21.24 21.30 -20.94
CA GLU A 171 -20.68 21.18 -22.30
C GLU A 171 -19.68 20.02 -22.44
N LEU A 172 -19.06 19.59 -21.32
CA LEU A 172 -18.14 18.46 -21.32
C LEU A 172 -18.84 17.09 -21.31
N GLY A 173 -20.17 17.09 -21.10
CA GLY A 173 -21.02 15.91 -21.22
C GLY A 173 -20.70 14.80 -20.22
N TYR A 174 -20.49 15.14 -18.94
CA TYR A 174 -20.42 14.17 -17.85
C TYR A 174 -21.71 14.21 -17.04
N ASP A 175 -22.39 13.07 -16.92
CA ASP A 175 -23.64 12.94 -16.17
C ASP A 175 -23.40 12.59 -14.70
N ALA A 176 -22.33 11.83 -14.45
CA ALA A 176 -21.84 11.52 -13.12
C ALA A 176 -20.34 11.25 -13.16
N MET A 177 -19.70 11.17 -11.99
CA MET A 177 -18.35 10.63 -11.86
C MET A 177 -18.26 9.67 -10.68
N ILE A 178 -17.33 8.71 -10.77
CA ILE A 178 -17.05 7.79 -9.67
C ILE A 178 -15.78 8.22 -8.94
N VAL A 179 -15.89 8.36 -7.62
CA VAL A 179 -14.84 8.87 -6.71
C VAL A 179 -14.67 7.93 -5.51
N ALA A 180 -13.64 8.15 -4.68
CA ALA A 180 -13.50 7.42 -3.43
C ALA A 180 -14.14 8.24 -2.30
N VAL A 181 -14.94 7.60 -1.44
CA VAL A 181 -15.63 8.27 -0.31
C VAL A 181 -14.62 8.99 0.58
N ALA A 182 -13.53 8.32 0.96
CA ALA A 182 -12.46 8.88 1.80
C ALA A 182 -11.87 10.20 1.27
N GLY A 183 -11.78 10.39 -0.06
CA GLY A 183 -11.29 11.63 -0.64
C GLY A 183 -12.23 12.81 -0.39
N PHE A 184 -13.54 12.56 -0.46
CA PHE A 184 -14.57 13.56 -0.22
C PHE A 184 -14.73 13.86 1.27
N GLN A 185 -14.64 12.84 2.13
CA GLN A 185 -14.62 13.03 3.59
C GLN A 185 -13.49 13.96 4.02
N ARG A 186 -12.27 13.72 3.55
CA ARG A 186 -11.10 14.55 3.90
C ARG A 186 -11.22 15.99 3.41
N LEU A 187 -11.89 16.22 2.28
CA LEU A 187 -12.11 17.56 1.74
C LEU A 187 -13.37 18.25 2.31
N ASN A 188 -14.11 17.60 3.21
CA ASN A 188 -15.43 18.05 3.67
C ASN A 188 -16.44 18.27 2.53
N TRP A 189 -16.43 17.37 1.54
CA TRP A 189 -17.29 17.42 0.35
C TRP A 189 -18.37 16.34 0.34
N THR A 190 -18.66 15.70 1.47
CA THR A 190 -19.62 14.60 1.57
C THR A 190 -21.02 14.97 1.11
N ASN A 191 -21.41 16.24 1.23
CA ASN A 191 -22.67 16.79 0.70
C ASN A 191 -22.80 16.70 -0.83
N ARG A 192 -21.71 16.45 -1.55
CA ARG A 192 -21.70 16.23 -3.01
C ARG A 192 -21.88 14.77 -3.40
N ILE A 193 -21.77 13.82 -2.46
CA ILE A 193 -21.97 12.40 -2.74
C ILE A 193 -23.48 12.15 -2.93
N SER A 194 -23.84 11.56 -4.06
CA SER A 194 -25.22 11.19 -4.37
C SER A 194 -25.55 9.79 -3.85
N GLU A 195 -24.64 8.84 -4.06
CA GLU A 195 -24.78 7.44 -3.65
C GLU A 195 -23.41 6.89 -3.23
N ILE A 196 -23.36 6.09 -2.16
CA ILE A 196 -22.20 5.25 -1.84
C ILE A 196 -22.46 3.86 -2.42
N ILE A 197 -21.52 3.34 -3.21
CA ILE A 197 -21.69 2.07 -3.91
C ILE A 197 -21.26 0.94 -2.97
N GLU A 198 -22.17 0.01 -2.72
CA GLU A 198 -21.87 -1.12 -1.84
C GLU A 198 -20.89 -2.13 -2.46
N PRO A 199 -20.03 -2.77 -1.64
CA PRO A 199 -18.96 -3.66 -2.10
C PRO A 199 -19.43 -4.86 -2.91
N GLU A 200 -20.69 -5.28 -2.77
CA GLU A 200 -21.29 -6.36 -3.56
C GLU A 200 -21.37 -5.98 -5.04
N ARG A 201 -21.51 -4.69 -5.34
CA ARG A 201 -21.56 -4.17 -6.71
C ARG A 201 -20.17 -3.79 -7.22
N ILE A 202 -19.39 -3.04 -6.44
CA ILE A 202 -18.05 -2.60 -6.84
C ILE A 202 -17.07 -2.77 -5.68
N LEU A 203 -16.13 -3.68 -5.85
CA LEU A 203 -15.02 -3.86 -4.93
C LEU A 203 -14.05 -2.68 -5.08
N TYR A 204 -13.44 -2.26 -3.97
CA TYR A 204 -12.58 -1.09 -3.91
C TYR A 204 -11.12 -1.42 -4.27
N ALA A 205 -10.31 -0.39 -4.48
CA ALA A 205 -8.88 -0.57 -4.75
C ALA A 205 -8.11 -1.00 -3.49
N ILE A 206 -7.04 -1.76 -3.65
CA ILE A 206 -6.09 -2.10 -2.58
C ILE A 206 -5.66 -0.82 -1.84
N GLY A 207 -5.73 -0.83 -0.51
CA GLY A 207 -5.36 0.31 0.31
C GLY A 207 -6.27 1.53 0.19
N GLN A 208 -7.39 1.47 -0.55
CA GLN A 208 -8.31 2.61 -0.64
C GLN A 208 -8.85 2.97 0.74
N GLY A 209 -8.87 4.27 1.06
CA GLY A 209 -9.30 4.78 2.37
C GLY A 209 -8.16 4.87 3.40
N ALA A 210 -7.09 4.08 3.29
CA ALA A 210 -5.95 4.14 4.20
C ALA A 210 -4.95 5.25 3.82
N LEU A 211 -4.28 5.81 4.82
CA LEU A 211 -3.05 6.60 4.64
C LEU A 211 -1.86 5.73 5.02
N GLY A 212 -0.86 5.68 4.15
CA GLY A 212 0.43 5.04 4.42
C GLY A 212 1.51 6.11 4.55
N ILE A 213 2.40 5.95 5.52
CA ILE A 213 3.56 6.83 5.70
C ILE A 213 4.81 6.10 5.25
N GLU A 214 5.45 6.60 4.19
CA GLU A 214 6.69 6.07 3.64
C GLU A 214 7.91 6.74 4.28
N CYS A 215 8.95 5.98 4.59
CA CYS A 215 10.22 6.47 5.11
C CYS A 215 11.37 5.52 4.72
N ARG A 216 12.61 5.90 5.05
CA ARG A 216 13.79 5.04 4.81
C ARG A 216 13.79 3.84 5.76
N HIS A 217 14.07 2.64 5.24
CA HIS A 217 14.07 1.39 6.01
C HIS A 217 15.09 1.38 7.17
N ASN A 218 16.21 2.09 7.02
CA ASN A 218 17.29 2.17 8.01
C ASN A 218 17.09 3.32 9.01
N ASP A 219 16.06 4.15 8.84
CA ASP A 219 15.74 5.25 9.75
C ASP A 219 14.84 4.75 10.90
N HIS A 220 15.44 3.95 11.79
CA HIS A 220 14.76 3.30 12.91
C HIS A 220 14.09 4.29 13.89
N ASP A 221 14.61 5.51 13.97
CA ASP A 221 14.02 6.57 14.79
C ASP A 221 12.71 7.08 14.17
N THR A 222 12.72 7.42 12.87
CA THR A 222 11.49 7.77 12.15
C THR A 222 10.47 6.64 12.24
N ILE A 223 10.89 5.39 12.00
CA ILE A 223 9.98 4.24 12.05
C ILE A 223 9.31 4.09 13.42
N ARG A 224 10.07 4.18 14.52
CA ARG A 224 9.49 4.07 15.88
C ARG A 224 8.54 5.21 16.17
N MET A 225 8.89 6.44 15.77
CA MET A 225 8.04 7.62 15.91
C MET A 225 6.72 7.44 15.16
N LEU A 226 6.76 6.98 13.90
CA LEU A 226 5.58 6.75 13.09
C LEU A 226 4.71 5.58 13.60
N SER A 227 5.32 4.55 14.19
CA SER A 227 4.62 3.34 14.62
C SER A 227 3.50 3.57 15.65
N VAL A 228 3.50 4.71 16.34
CA VAL A 228 2.40 5.07 17.27
C VAL A 228 1.08 5.35 16.54
N LEU A 229 1.13 5.61 15.23
CA LEU A 229 -0.03 5.83 14.38
C LEU A 229 -0.57 4.55 13.74
N ASN A 230 0.09 3.40 13.95
CA ASN A 230 -0.40 2.14 13.40
C ASN A 230 -1.77 1.82 13.97
N HIS A 231 -2.74 1.64 13.08
CA HIS A 231 -4.05 1.08 13.42
C HIS A 231 -4.09 -0.37 12.99
N GLU A 232 -3.94 -1.29 13.96
CA GLU A 232 -3.82 -2.74 13.69
C GLU A 232 -4.89 -3.26 12.72
N PRO A 233 -6.21 -3.01 12.89
CA PRO A 233 -7.20 -3.50 11.95
C PRO A 233 -6.98 -3.02 10.51
N THR A 234 -6.47 -1.80 10.32
CA THR A 234 -6.13 -1.32 8.98
C THR A 234 -4.88 -2.00 8.45
N VAL A 235 -3.83 -2.10 9.26
CA VAL A 235 -2.56 -2.70 8.87
C VAL A 235 -2.77 -4.14 8.41
N VAL A 236 -3.45 -4.96 9.21
CA VAL A 236 -3.77 -6.37 8.89
C VAL A 236 -4.46 -6.48 7.53
N ARG A 237 -5.54 -5.70 7.33
CA ARG A 237 -6.28 -5.68 6.07
C ARG A 237 -5.40 -5.24 4.90
N CYS A 238 -4.62 -4.19 5.07
CA CYS A 238 -3.78 -3.65 4.00
C CYS A 238 -2.60 -4.55 3.65
N VAL A 239 -2.02 -5.29 4.62
CA VAL A 239 -1.00 -6.30 4.34
C VAL A 239 -1.56 -7.39 3.44
N ALA A 240 -2.74 -7.94 3.77
CA ALA A 240 -3.40 -8.94 2.92
C ALA A 240 -3.72 -8.40 1.51
N GLU A 241 -4.28 -7.20 1.41
CA GLU A 241 -4.60 -6.58 0.11
C GLU A 241 -3.35 -6.33 -0.74
N ARG A 242 -2.25 -5.87 -0.13
CA ARG A 242 -0.99 -5.61 -0.82
C ARG A 242 -0.28 -6.90 -1.23
N ALA A 243 -0.33 -7.94 -0.39
CA ALA A 243 0.21 -9.27 -0.72
C ALA A 243 -0.52 -9.89 -1.92
N PHE A 244 -1.85 -9.78 -1.94
CA PHE A 244 -2.66 -10.16 -3.09
C PHE A 244 -2.21 -9.43 -4.37
N LEU A 245 -2.10 -8.09 -4.32
CA LEU A 245 -1.68 -7.29 -5.48
C LEU A 245 -0.26 -7.64 -5.96
N LYS A 246 0.67 -7.84 -5.02
CA LYS A 246 2.05 -8.22 -5.30
C LYS A 246 2.12 -9.57 -6.02
N ARG A 247 1.34 -10.55 -5.57
CA ARG A 247 1.38 -11.92 -6.12
C ARG A 247 0.75 -12.05 -7.50
N ILE A 248 -0.31 -11.29 -7.79
CA ILE A 248 -0.91 -11.23 -9.14
C ILE A 248 -0.10 -10.36 -10.12
N GLU A 249 1.04 -9.81 -9.68
CA GLU A 249 1.88 -8.85 -10.43
C GLU A 249 1.09 -7.64 -10.95
N GLY A 250 0.05 -7.25 -10.20
CA GLY A 250 -0.87 -6.21 -10.59
C GLY A 250 -0.25 -4.83 -10.42
N GLY A 251 0.03 -4.13 -11.53
CA GLY A 251 0.15 -2.67 -11.53
C GLY A 251 -1.21 -1.98 -11.44
N CYS A 252 -1.24 -0.64 -11.32
CA CYS A 252 -2.48 0.17 -11.34
C CYS A 252 -3.26 0.04 -12.65
N SER A 253 -2.63 -0.48 -13.71
CA SER A 253 -3.22 -0.66 -15.04
C SER A 253 -4.11 -1.90 -15.14
N ILE A 254 -3.88 -2.92 -14.30
CA ILE A 254 -4.65 -4.17 -14.29
C ILE A 254 -5.94 -3.97 -13.48
N PRO A 255 -7.14 -4.21 -14.05
CA PRO A 255 -8.39 -4.14 -13.31
C PRO A 255 -8.46 -5.23 -12.23
N ASN A 256 -8.09 -4.88 -11.01
CA ASN A 256 -8.21 -5.72 -9.83
C ASN A 256 -8.83 -4.92 -8.68
N ALA A 257 -9.53 -5.63 -7.79
CA ALA A 257 -10.19 -5.02 -6.66
C ALA A 257 -10.33 -6.00 -5.50
N VAL A 258 -10.54 -5.45 -4.30
CA VAL A 258 -10.62 -6.21 -3.05
C VAL A 258 -11.75 -5.71 -2.16
N ARG A 259 -12.20 -6.58 -1.26
CA ARG A 259 -12.94 -6.23 -0.05
C ARG A 259 -12.39 -7.07 1.10
N THR A 260 -12.02 -6.42 2.19
CA THR A 260 -11.49 -7.07 3.39
C THR A 260 -12.29 -6.71 4.61
N GLU A 261 -12.50 -7.71 5.46
CA GLU A 261 -13.17 -7.57 6.75
C GLU A 261 -12.32 -8.25 7.80
N TYR A 262 -12.04 -7.54 8.90
CA TYR A 262 -11.23 -8.05 9.99
C TYR A 262 -11.98 -7.84 11.31
N HIS A 263 -12.31 -8.94 11.98
CA HIS A 263 -13.08 -8.97 13.21
C HIS A 263 -12.24 -9.59 14.34
N GLY A 264 -11.22 -8.85 14.78
CA GLY A 264 -10.34 -9.17 15.92
C GLY A 264 -9.36 -10.33 15.69
N LYS A 265 -9.80 -11.40 15.04
CA LYS A 265 -8.98 -12.56 14.66
C LYS A 265 -9.39 -13.18 13.33
N ASN A 266 -10.65 -13.04 12.93
CA ASN A 266 -11.11 -13.49 11.62
C ASN A 266 -10.78 -12.44 10.56
N LEU A 267 -10.14 -12.86 9.47
CA LEU A 267 -9.92 -12.07 8.27
C LEU A 267 -10.57 -12.74 7.05
N THR A 268 -11.47 -12.00 6.41
CA THR A 268 -12.01 -12.35 5.10
C THR A 268 -11.43 -11.44 4.03
N VAL A 269 -10.91 -12.03 2.95
CA VAL A 269 -10.36 -11.31 1.79
C VAL A 269 -11.13 -11.76 0.55
N ASN A 270 -11.90 -10.86 -0.04
CA ASN A 270 -12.55 -11.04 -1.34
C ASN A 270 -11.72 -10.33 -2.39
N GLY A 271 -11.53 -10.97 -3.55
CA GLY A 271 -10.80 -10.39 -4.67
C GLY A 271 -11.48 -10.67 -5.99
N ILE A 272 -11.29 -9.74 -6.93
CA ILE A 272 -11.72 -9.89 -8.32
C ILE A 272 -10.62 -9.37 -9.24
N LEU A 273 -10.43 -10.07 -10.35
CA LEU A 273 -9.59 -9.66 -11.47
C LEU A 273 -10.44 -9.67 -12.74
N LEU A 274 -10.35 -8.61 -13.54
CA LEU A 274 -11.14 -8.45 -14.77
C LEU A 274 -10.25 -8.05 -15.94
N ASN A 275 -10.69 -8.36 -17.17
CA ASN A 275 -10.12 -7.73 -18.36
C ASN A 275 -10.57 -6.26 -18.48
N LEU A 276 -9.93 -5.48 -19.36
CA LEU A 276 -10.11 -4.03 -19.46
C LEU A 276 -11.55 -3.59 -19.79
N ASP A 277 -12.33 -4.42 -20.48
CA ASP A 277 -13.72 -4.13 -20.82
C ASP A 277 -14.74 -4.76 -19.84
N GLY A 278 -14.30 -5.55 -18.88
CA GLY A 278 -15.15 -6.19 -17.87
C GLY A 278 -15.93 -7.41 -18.36
N SER A 279 -15.77 -7.84 -19.62
CA SER A 279 -16.48 -9.01 -20.18
C SER A 279 -16.03 -10.35 -19.59
N ARG A 280 -14.80 -10.40 -19.04
CA ARG A 280 -14.24 -11.57 -18.36
C ARG A 280 -13.80 -11.17 -16.96
N SER A 281 -14.12 -12.02 -15.98
CA SER A 281 -13.65 -11.84 -14.61
C SER A 281 -13.44 -13.17 -13.89
N VAL A 282 -12.57 -13.14 -12.89
CA VAL A 282 -12.37 -14.22 -11.93
C VAL A 282 -12.50 -13.60 -10.54
N LYS A 283 -13.44 -14.13 -9.74
CA LYS A 283 -13.72 -13.66 -8.37
C LYS A 283 -13.58 -14.82 -7.40
N GLY A 284 -13.01 -14.55 -6.23
CA GLY A 284 -12.84 -15.53 -5.17
C GLY A 284 -12.73 -14.86 -3.81
N HIS A 285 -12.72 -15.69 -2.78
CA HIS A 285 -12.44 -15.26 -1.41
C HIS A 285 -11.59 -16.30 -0.67
N ILE A 286 -10.90 -15.80 0.35
CA ILE A 286 -10.23 -16.56 1.41
C ILE A 286 -10.79 -16.06 2.74
N GLU A 287 -11.02 -16.97 3.67
CA GLU A 287 -11.36 -16.67 5.06
C GLU A 287 -10.37 -17.41 5.95
N ASN A 288 -9.76 -16.69 6.90
CA ASN A 288 -9.02 -17.27 8.00
C ASN A 288 -9.76 -16.93 9.30
N PRO A 289 -10.37 -17.91 9.99
CA PRO A 289 -11.19 -17.65 11.17
C PRO A 289 -10.39 -17.20 12.39
N ASP A 290 -9.06 -17.38 12.38
CA ASP A 290 -8.19 -17.03 13.49
C ASP A 290 -6.72 -16.80 13.05
N LEU A 291 -6.37 -15.54 12.75
CA LEU A 291 -5.02 -15.12 12.40
C LEU A 291 -3.99 -15.31 13.52
N THR A 292 -4.40 -15.63 14.75
CA THR A 292 -3.45 -15.86 15.86
C THR A 292 -2.84 -17.26 15.84
N ILE A 293 -3.42 -18.19 15.07
CA ILE A 293 -2.95 -19.57 14.98
C ILE A 293 -1.84 -19.62 13.93
N PRO A 294 -0.59 -19.96 14.29
CA PRO A 294 0.47 -20.15 13.32
C PRO A 294 0.07 -21.22 12.30
N VAL A 295 0.23 -20.92 11.00
CA VAL A 295 -0.05 -21.91 9.97
C VAL A 295 0.99 -23.02 10.08
N THR A 296 0.56 -24.20 10.52
CA THR A 296 1.36 -25.42 10.53
C THR A 296 1.26 -26.13 9.18
N THR A 297 1.67 -25.48 8.10
CA THR A 297 1.94 -26.19 6.85
C THR A 297 3.44 -26.39 6.68
N PRO A 298 3.92 -27.62 6.43
CA PRO A 298 5.29 -27.81 5.98
C PRO A 298 5.45 -27.04 4.67
N ILE A 299 6.51 -26.22 4.61
CA ILE A 299 6.91 -25.54 3.38
C ILE A 299 7.02 -26.61 2.29
N PRO A 300 6.23 -26.56 1.22
CA PRO A 300 6.41 -27.48 0.11
C PRO A 300 7.83 -27.32 -0.42
N SER A 301 8.58 -28.41 -0.54
CA SER A 301 9.99 -28.41 -0.95
C SER A 301 10.26 -27.75 -2.31
N PHE A 302 9.23 -27.44 -3.10
CA PHE A 302 9.33 -26.74 -4.37
C PHE A 302 9.37 -25.19 -4.26
N LEU A 303 9.14 -24.62 -3.07
CA LEU A 303 9.25 -23.16 -2.84
C LEU A 303 10.64 -22.73 -2.33
N VAL A 304 11.54 -23.67 -2.07
CA VAL A 304 12.97 -23.39 -1.89
C VAL A 304 13.59 -23.32 -3.28
N SER A 305 13.56 -22.13 -3.89
CA SER A 305 14.46 -21.87 -5.02
C SER A 305 15.89 -21.89 -4.49
N SER A 306 16.69 -22.80 -5.03
CA SER A 306 18.12 -22.94 -4.76
C SER A 306 18.90 -21.71 -5.24
N THR A 307 18.90 -20.64 -4.44
CA THR A 307 19.90 -19.58 -4.47
C THR A 307 19.94 -18.98 -3.07
N ASP A 308 20.78 -19.55 -2.21
CA ASP A 308 21.43 -18.94 -1.02
C ASP A 308 21.98 -20.01 -0.04
N GLU A 309 22.30 -21.21 -0.53
CA GLU A 309 23.26 -22.12 0.14
C GLU A 309 24.46 -22.32 -0.78
N ASP A 310 25.36 -21.33 -0.81
CA ASP A 310 26.72 -21.52 -1.33
C ASP A 310 27.67 -20.41 -0.82
N VAL A 311 27.61 -20.08 0.47
CA VAL A 311 28.73 -19.45 1.18
C VAL A 311 28.72 -19.92 2.63
N LEU A 312 29.16 -21.16 2.89
CA LEU A 312 29.78 -21.62 4.15
C LEU A 312 29.89 -23.15 4.12
N SER A 313 30.93 -23.67 3.46
CA SER A 313 31.66 -24.87 3.91
C SER A 313 32.72 -25.29 2.88
N SER A 314 33.95 -24.84 3.08
CA SER A 314 35.10 -25.61 2.64
C SER A 314 36.32 -25.16 3.42
N THR A 315 36.64 -25.86 4.51
CA THR A 315 37.98 -26.34 4.84
C THR A 315 37.94 -27.03 6.21
N GLU A 316 37.66 -28.33 6.24
CA GLU A 316 38.28 -29.24 7.21
C GLU A 316 38.50 -30.59 6.50
N ASP A 317 39.79 -30.97 6.42
CA ASP A 317 40.37 -32.32 6.54
C ASP A 317 41.78 -32.30 5.89
N GLU A 318 42.86 -32.89 6.41
CA GLU A 318 43.02 -33.91 7.44
C GLU A 318 44.52 -33.99 7.87
N THR A 319 44.75 -34.33 9.15
CA THR A 319 45.84 -35.18 9.71
C THR A 319 47.35 -34.78 9.69
N GLN A 320 47.98 -34.62 10.87
CA GLN A 320 48.77 -35.66 11.60
C GLN A 320 49.63 -35.08 12.77
N PRO A 321 50.06 -35.91 13.75
CA PRO A 321 50.31 -35.47 15.13
C PRO A 321 51.81 -35.40 15.51
N VAL A 322 52.20 -34.44 16.37
CA VAL A 322 53.47 -34.50 17.11
C VAL A 322 53.30 -34.03 18.56
N ARG A 323 53.56 -34.97 19.48
CA ARG A 323 53.79 -34.75 20.92
C ARG A 323 54.84 -33.66 21.17
N LYS A 324 54.62 -32.78 22.16
CA LYS A 324 55.54 -32.58 23.30
C LYS A 324 55.09 -31.50 24.31
N THR A 325 54.95 -31.98 25.55
CA THR A 325 55.46 -31.41 26.82
C THR A 325 54.73 -30.26 27.53
N LEU A 326 54.39 -30.58 28.79
CA LEU A 326 54.03 -29.72 29.91
C LEU A 326 54.85 -28.43 30.02
N LYS A 327 54.19 -27.36 30.50
CA LYS A 327 54.61 -26.66 31.74
C LYS A 327 53.47 -25.81 32.32
N ARG A 328 53.09 -26.14 33.56
CA ARG A 328 52.35 -25.28 34.49
C ARG A 328 53.22 -24.08 34.89
N LYS A 329 52.62 -22.90 35.04
CA LYS A 329 52.98 -21.93 36.06
C LYS A 329 51.74 -21.13 36.49
N ARG A 330 51.48 -21.17 37.80
CA ARG A 330 50.54 -20.33 38.57
C ARG A 330 51.29 -19.08 39.08
N VAL A 331 50.52 -18.18 39.71
CA VAL A 331 50.87 -17.08 40.64
C VAL A 331 50.94 -15.71 39.94
N ASP A 332 50.34 -14.60 40.39
CA ASP A 332 49.34 -14.20 41.41
C ASP A 332 48.90 -12.76 41.01
N SER A 333 47.63 -12.37 41.22
CA SER A 333 47.12 -11.34 42.15
C SER A 333 47.32 -9.85 41.79
N ASP A 334 46.22 -9.12 42.06
CA ASP A 334 46.09 -7.69 42.39
C ASP A 334 45.70 -6.65 41.31
N ALA A 335 44.41 -6.28 41.42
CA ALA A 335 43.89 -4.93 41.69
C ALA A 335 43.81 -3.87 40.57
N ASP A 336 42.54 -3.53 40.30
CA ASP A 336 41.94 -2.19 40.38
C ASP A 336 41.49 -1.49 39.09
N SER A 337 40.40 -0.73 39.28
CA SER A 337 39.83 0.34 38.46
C SER A 337 38.82 -0.01 37.35
N SER A 338 37.55 0.27 37.70
CA SER A 338 36.55 1.00 36.90
C SER A 338 36.44 0.66 35.40
N LEU A 339 35.45 -0.17 35.06
CA LEU A 339 34.80 -0.07 33.75
C LEU A 339 33.32 0.28 33.93
N SER A 340 33.00 1.45 33.37
CA SER A 340 31.67 1.89 33.05
C SER A 340 30.88 0.75 32.38
N SER A 341 29.75 0.38 32.99
CA SER A 341 28.76 -0.47 32.34
C SER A 341 28.13 0.35 31.22
N SER A 342 28.78 0.34 30.06
CA SER A 342 28.21 0.70 28.79
C SER A 342 26.96 -0.15 28.60
N ILE A 343 25.80 0.48 28.78
CA ILE A 343 24.52 -0.09 28.38
C ILE A 343 24.64 -0.28 26.87
N SER A 344 24.97 -1.52 26.47
CA SER A 344 24.87 -1.97 25.09
C SER A 344 23.41 -1.74 24.69
N MET A 345 23.17 -0.67 23.93
CA MET A 345 21.94 -0.50 23.18
C MET A 345 21.91 -1.66 22.21
N LYS A 346 21.28 -2.76 22.62
CA LYS A 346 21.01 -3.91 21.77
C LYS A 346 20.45 -3.37 20.47
N THR A 347 21.15 -3.65 19.38
CA THR A 347 20.66 -3.49 18.02
C THR A 347 19.23 -4.03 17.99
N PRO A 348 18.23 -3.24 17.54
CA PRO A 348 16.85 -3.72 17.52
C PRO A 348 16.80 -5.01 16.69
N PRO A 349 15.94 -5.99 17.06
CA PRO A 349 15.70 -7.13 16.19
C PRO A 349 15.36 -6.60 14.79
N LEU A 350 15.95 -7.24 13.77
CA LEU A 350 15.73 -6.89 12.36
C LEU A 350 14.25 -6.61 12.14
N LEU A 351 13.92 -5.39 11.73
CA LEU A 351 12.54 -4.96 11.51
C LEU A 351 11.94 -5.83 10.40
N ARG A 352 11.12 -6.80 10.80
CA ARG A 352 10.41 -7.64 9.86
C ARG A 352 9.30 -6.84 9.21
N HIS A 353 9.19 -6.96 7.89
CA HIS A 353 8.22 -6.22 7.10
C HIS A 353 7.35 -7.20 6.29
N PHE A 354 6.05 -6.91 6.23
CA PHE A 354 5.03 -7.74 5.60
C PHE A 354 4.41 -6.95 4.46
N ALA A 355 4.55 -7.40 3.22
CA ALA A 355 4.18 -6.62 2.03
C ALA A 355 4.69 -5.14 2.04
N HIS A 356 5.94 -4.95 2.48
CA HIS A 356 6.63 -3.64 2.67
C HIS A 356 6.07 -2.75 3.79
N VAL A 357 5.22 -3.29 4.66
CA VAL A 357 4.67 -2.59 5.82
C VAL A 357 5.46 -2.97 7.07
N CYS A 358 5.85 -1.95 7.83
CA CYS A 358 6.49 -2.10 9.11
C CYS A 358 5.48 -2.59 10.16
N GLY A 359 5.66 -3.80 10.66
CA GLY A 359 4.76 -4.43 11.65
C GLY A 359 4.96 -3.98 13.10
N VAL A 360 5.67 -2.86 13.35
CA VAL A 360 6.00 -2.44 14.72
C VAL A 360 4.73 -2.24 15.55
N ASN A 361 4.75 -2.81 16.75
CA ASN A 361 3.66 -2.85 17.74
C ASN A 361 2.45 -3.69 17.32
N ILE A 362 2.56 -4.55 16.30
CA ILE A 362 1.53 -5.50 15.90
C ILE A 362 2.09 -6.92 15.99
N ASN A 363 1.24 -7.88 16.34
CA ASN A 363 1.63 -9.28 16.42
C ASN A 363 2.10 -9.81 15.06
N GLU A 364 3.33 -10.32 14.98
CA GLU A 364 3.93 -10.81 13.74
C GLU A 364 3.15 -11.97 13.11
N THR A 365 2.68 -12.93 13.92
CA THR A 365 1.89 -14.07 13.44
C THR A 365 0.61 -13.62 12.75
N ILE A 366 -0.05 -12.58 13.28
CA ILE A 366 -1.24 -12.01 12.64
C ILE A 366 -0.89 -11.42 11.27
N LEU A 367 0.24 -10.71 11.16
CA LEU A 367 0.67 -10.11 9.89
C LEU A 367 1.15 -11.14 8.87
N GLU A 368 1.88 -12.15 9.29
CA GLU A 368 2.26 -13.31 8.46
C GLU A 368 1.01 -13.98 7.88
N ASN A 369 0.05 -14.30 8.74
CA ASN A 369 -1.17 -14.97 8.32
C ASN A 369 -2.04 -14.08 7.42
N ALA A 370 -2.04 -12.76 7.62
CA ALA A 370 -2.71 -11.82 6.73
C ALA A 370 -2.04 -11.78 5.34
N GLU A 371 -0.70 -11.74 5.29
CA GLU A 371 0.07 -11.81 4.03
C GLU A 371 -0.18 -13.12 3.29
N LEU A 372 -0.26 -14.25 4.01
CA LEU A 372 -0.65 -15.55 3.45
C LEU A 372 -2.07 -15.51 2.87
N CYS A 373 -3.07 -14.96 3.58
CA CYS A 373 -4.43 -14.86 3.06
C CYS A 373 -4.50 -14.10 1.72
N GLY A 374 -3.73 -13.02 1.59
CA GLY A 374 -3.62 -12.27 0.34
C GLY A 374 -2.97 -13.08 -0.78
N THR A 375 -1.86 -13.76 -0.47
CA THR A 375 -1.12 -14.60 -1.41
C THR A 375 -1.95 -15.79 -1.89
N ASP A 376 -2.64 -16.47 -0.98
CA ASP A 376 -3.49 -17.62 -1.27
C ASP A 376 -4.69 -17.24 -2.14
N LEU A 377 -5.28 -16.07 -1.89
CA LEU A 377 -6.33 -15.54 -2.76
C LEU A 377 -5.80 -15.35 -4.19
N ALA A 378 -4.61 -14.77 -4.34
CA ALA A 378 -4.01 -14.57 -5.66
C ALA A 378 -3.76 -15.91 -6.36
N VAL A 379 -3.18 -16.90 -5.68
CA VAL A 379 -2.97 -18.26 -6.21
C VAL A 379 -4.29 -18.91 -6.62
N LYS A 380 -5.32 -18.79 -5.79
CA LYS A 380 -6.67 -19.30 -6.09
C LYS A 380 -7.25 -18.66 -7.34
N LEU A 381 -7.15 -17.33 -7.51
CA LEU A 381 -7.63 -16.67 -8.73
C LEU A 381 -6.83 -17.12 -9.97
N ILE A 382 -5.51 -17.30 -9.85
CA ILE A 382 -4.67 -17.82 -10.94
C ILE A 382 -5.12 -19.22 -11.36
N GLN A 383 -5.36 -20.12 -10.40
CA GLN A 383 -5.89 -21.47 -10.67
C GLN A 383 -7.29 -21.45 -11.31
N MET A 384 -8.07 -20.40 -11.07
CA MET A 384 -9.38 -20.17 -11.68
C MET A 384 -9.30 -19.49 -13.06
N GLY A 385 -8.10 -19.29 -13.62
CA GLY A 385 -7.89 -18.78 -14.98
C GLY A 385 -7.56 -17.27 -15.07
N ALA A 386 -7.14 -16.64 -13.98
CA ALA A 386 -6.75 -15.23 -13.99
C ALA A 386 -5.48 -14.95 -14.84
N ASP A 387 -4.61 -15.94 -15.00
CA ASP A 387 -3.44 -15.93 -15.89
C ASP A 387 -3.81 -15.57 -17.33
N SER A 388 -4.85 -16.19 -17.88
CA SER A 388 -5.32 -15.94 -19.24
C SER A 388 -5.88 -14.52 -19.43
N ILE A 389 -6.41 -13.92 -18.35
CA ILE A 389 -6.86 -12.51 -18.36
C ILE A 389 -5.65 -11.58 -18.31
N LEU A 390 -4.67 -11.87 -17.45
CA LEU A 390 -3.43 -11.11 -17.33
C LEU A 390 -2.65 -11.09 -18.66
N GLU A 391 -2.52 -12.24 -19.33
CA GLU A 391 -1.89 -12.34 -20.65
C GLU A 391 -2.61 -11.53 -21.73
N GLU A 392 -3.95 -11.49 -21.70
CA GLU A 392 -4.74 -10.65 -22.60
C GLU A 392 -4.45 -9.16 -22.38
N ILE A 393 -4.38 -8.73 -21.11
CA ILE A 393 -4.07 -7.35 -20.74
C ILE A 393 -2.65 -6.99 -21.18
N HIS A 394 -1.66 -7.82 -20.87
CA HIS A 394 -0.26 -7.57 -21.25
C HIS A 394 -0.12 -7.44 -22.76
N ARG A 395 -0.75 -8.31 -23.56
CA ARG A 395 -0.77 -8.17 -25.03
C ARG A 395 -1.36 -6.83 -25.47
N LYS A 396 -2.50 -6.41 -24.91
CA LYS A 396 -3.14 -5.14 -25.30
C LYS A 396 -2.33 -3.90 -24.86
N VAL A 397 -1.62 -3.96 -23.75
CA VAL A 397 -0.79 -2.85 -23.24
C VAL A 397 0.52 -2.73 -24.04
N THR A 398 1.15 -3.85 -24.46
CA THR A 398 2.38 -3.83 -25.27
C THR A 398 2.15 -3.39 -26.73
N ILE A 399 0.93 -3.48 -27.25
CA ILE A 399 0.61 -3.11 -28.64
C ILE A 399 0.39 -1.59 -28.83
N ILE A 400 0.34 -0.79 -27.76
CA ILE A 400 0.28 0.68 -27.90
C ILE A 400 1.70 1.17 -28.23
N PRO A 401 1.99 1.63 -29.46
CA PRO A 401 3.31 2.13 -29.78
C PRO A 401 3.51 3.41 -28.97
N THR A 402 4.64 3.50 -28.28
CA THR A 402 5.20 4.80 -27.87
C THR A 402 5.41 5.62 -29.14
N GLN A 403 4.44 6.46 -29.49
CA GLN A 403 4.60 7.55 -30.44
C GLN A 403 4.92 8.84 -29.70
#